data_AF-A0A0J6S027-F1
#
_entry.id   AF-A0A0J6S027-F1
#
_cell.length_a   1.000
_cell.length_b   1.000
_cell.length_c   1.000
_cell.angle_alpha   90.00
_cell.angle_beta   90.00
_cell.angle_gamma   90.00
#
_symmetry.space_group_name_H-M   'P 1'
#
loop_
_entity.id
_entity.type
_entity.pdbx_description
1 polymer ?
#
loop_
_entity_poly.entity_id
_entity_poly.type
_entity_poly.pdbx_seq_one_letter_code
_entity_poly.pdbx_strand_id
1 'polypeptide(L)'
;VQATPTTWRLIGGGHGLPETCRRWCGGEALPSDLARELAGSQGQTRAWNLYGPTETTIWSACAALPPGRTAEPDLGEAVAATVLRVLDADGHPAPAGLRGELMIGGEGLARGYLGRPGLTAERFLPDPFGAPGSRLYRTGDLAGRDADGRLLYRGRADDQVKIRGHRIEPGEIEARLLALPGVGQAAVTARPGPTGLRLLAYAVARAGAVLDGPALRAALGQALPDYMVPMQVTVLEHLPLTPNGKLDRRALPEPEAPATSRHIAPQTETERVLAGIWADLLGRERIGRDDDFFAVGGDSISAMQVVGRARRAGLRLEPRDLFRHRSLAALAAAAIPLEETQSPVAQARPLLQVLSQADLDGLGLDWAEVDDLYPLTPMQQGILFHALDAETSSEARGLYLNQVAVTASGLDPDRLVEAWAAVSARHPVLRSAILRANLPGTVPGGALQVVHRNPALPVTSEDWRDQTLPEPDLDARLDALAAAERER
;
A
#
# COMPACT_ATOMS: atom_id res chain seq x y z
N VAL A 1 -8.16 13.95 -37.10
CA VAL A 1 -6.96 14.33 -36.32
C VAL A 1 -6.75 13.28 -35.24
N GLN A 2 -5.52 12.78 -35.10
CA GLN A 2 -5.13 11.86 -34.05
C GLN A 2 -4.05 12.50 -33.20
N ALA A 3 -4.20 12.49 -31.88
CA ALA A 3 -3.28 13.14 -30.95
C ALA A 3 -3.38 12.52 -29.54
N THR A 4 -2.36 12.73 -28.70
CA THR A 4 -2.39 12.34 -27.28
C THR A 4 -3.32 13.26 -26.48
N PRO A 5 -3.82 12.85 -25.30
CA PRO A 5 -4.58 13.74 -24.41
C PRO A 5 -3.88 15.07 -24.15
N THR A 6 -2.57 15.02 -23.91
CA THR A 6 -1.75 16.22 -23.69
C THR A 6 -1.74 17.14 -24.91
N THR A 7 -1.56 16.60 -26.11
CA THR A 7 -1.58 17.39 -27.35
C THR A 7 -2.96 17.99 -27.61
N TRP A 8 -4.04 17.23 -27.36
CA TRP A 8 -5.41 17.73 -27.48
C TRP A 8 -5.69 18.92 -26.55
N ARG A 9 -5.14 18.91 -25.33
CA ARG A 9 -5.23 20.05 -24.41
C ARG A 9 -4.49 21.29 -24.93
N LEU A 10 -3.31 21.11 -25.54
CA LEU A 10 -2.55 22.23 -26.09
C LEU A 10 -3.28 22.95 -27.23
N ILE A 11 -4.07 22.23 -28.02
CA ILE A 11 -4.89 22.80 -29.10
C ILE A 11 -6.33 23.13 -28.67
N GLY A 12 -6.56 23.27 -27.36
CA GLY A 12 -7.86 23.64 -26.78
C GLY A 12 -8.97 22.67 -27.16
N GLY A 13 -8.76 21.36 -27.02
CA GLY A 13 -9.76 20.33 -27.31
C GLY A 13 -10.22 20.27 -28.77
N GLY A 14 -9.49 20.92 -29.68
CA GLY A 14 -9.89 21.05 -31.08
C GLY A 14 -10.87 22.19 -31.35
N HIS A 15 -10.96 23.19 -30.46
CA HIS A 15 -11.61 24.46 -30.75
C HIS A 15 -11.02 25.08 -32.03
N GLY A 16 -11.88 25.38 -33.01
CA GLY A 16 -11.48 25.90 -34.33
C GLY A 16 -11.25 24.84 -35.41
N LEU A 17 -11.32 23.54 -35.08
CA LEU A 17 -11.37 22.49 -36.10
C LEU A 17 -12.75 22.42 -36.76
N PRO A 18 -12.84 22.08 -38.06
CA PRO A 18 -14.12 21.91 -38.75
C PRO A 18 -15.01 20.89 -38.03
N GLU A 19 -16.32 21.10 -38.01
CA GLU A 19 -17.26 20.19 -37.36
C GLU A 19 -17.17 18.76 -37.93
N THR A 20 -16.82 18.62 -39.21
CA THR A 20 -16.60 17.34 -39.90
C THR A 20 -15.37 16.57 -39.41
N CYS A 21 -14.51 17.17 -38.59
CA CYS A 21 -13.29 16.54 -38.10
C CYS A 21 -13.58 15.38 -37.13
N ARG A 22 -13.06 14.20 -37.45
CA ARG A 22 -12.99 13.06 -36.52
C ARG A 22 -11.79 13.22 -35.58
N ARG A 23 -12.02 13.04 -34.29
CA ARG A 23 -11.04 13.25 -33.21
C ARG A 23 -10.65 11.90 -32.62
N TRP A 24 -9.39 11.52 -32.75
CA TRP A 24 -8.86 10.27 -32.22
C TRP A 24 -7.86 10.62 -31.12
N CYS A 25 -8.12 10.11 -29.91
CA CYS A 25 -7.31 10.39 -28.73
C CYS A 25 -6.77 9.08 -28.17
N GLY A 26 -5.48 8.98 -27.89
CA GLY A 26 -4.92 7.74 -27.35
C GLY A 26 -3.45 7.84 -26.98
N GLY A 27 -2.94 6.80 -26.32
CA GLY A 27 -1.54 6.66 -25.92
C GLY A 27 -1.23 7.08 -24.47
N GLU A 28 -2.20 7.70 -23.79
CA GLU A 28 -2.23 8.00 -22.35
C GLU A 28 -3.66 7.80 -21.84
N ALA A 29 -3.86 7.69 -20.53
CA ALA A 29 -5.20 7.63 -19.95
C ALA A 29 -5.96 8.93 -20.29
N LEU A 30 -7.15 8.81 -20.90
CA LEU A 30 -7.95 9.95 -21.32
C LEU A 30 -8.71 10.55 -20.12
N PRO A 31 -8.42 11.81 -19.72
CA PRO A 31 -9.13 12.44 -18.61
C PRO A 31 -10.59 12.74 -18.96
N SER A 32 -11.50 12.55 -17.99
CA SER A 32 -12.95 12.68 -18.20
C SER A 32 -13.40 14.08 -18.64
N ASP A 33 -12.68 15.13 -18.24
CA ASP A 33 -12.95 16.50 -18.66
C ASP A 33 -12.61 16.72 -20.14
N LEU A 34 -11.44 16.25 -20.56
CA LEU A 34 -11.03 16.30 -21.96
C LEU A 34 -11.90 15.39 -22.84
N ALA A 35 -12.30 14.22 -22.35
CA ALA A 35 -13.24 13.36 -23.05
C ALA A 35 -14.56 14.10 -23.38
N ARG A 36 -15.08 14.87 -22.42
CA ARG A 36 -16.29 15.69 -22.60
C ARG A 36 -16.08 16.80 -23.64
N GLU A 37 -14.94 17.47 -23.57
CA GLU A 37 -14.57 18.52 -24.52
C GLU A 37 -14.47 17.97 -25.95
N LEU A 38 -13.81 16.83 -26.12
CA LEU A 38 -13.65 16.16 -27.42
C LEU A 38 -14.97 15.60 -27.96
N ALA A 39 -15.84 15.08 -27.09
CA ALA A 39 -17.16 14.56 -27.46
C ALA A 39 -18.11 15.66 -27.97
N GLY A 40 -18.00 16.88 -27.42
CA GLY A 40 -18.86 18.01 -27.77
C GLY A 40 -20.33 17.84 -27.35
N SER A 41 -21.21 18.70 -27.85
CA SER A 41 -22.61 18.81 -27.41
C SER A 41 -23.68 18.38 -28.44
N GLN A 42 -23.31 17.90 -29.65
CA GLN A 42 -24.27 17.67 -30.75
C GLN A 42 -24.21 16.26 -31.37
N GLY A 43 -25.33 15.54 -31.24
CA GLY A 43 -25.96 14.60 -32.20
C GLY A 43 -25.24 13.37 -32.74
N GLN A 44 -23.93 13.42 -33.03
CA GLN A 44 -23.17 12.31 -33.64
C GLN A 44 -21.81 12.15 -32.96
N THR A 45 -21.47 10.94 -32.53
CA THR A 45 -20.15 10.63 -31.95
C THR A 45 -19.05 10.82 -32.99
N ARG A 46 -18.19 11.83 -32.78
CA ARG A 46 -17.04 12.16 -33.65
C ARG A 46 -15.70 12.10 -32.93
N ALA A 47 -15.69 11.59 -31.69
CA ALA A 47 -14.50 11.41 -30.89
C ALA A 47 -14.35 9.96 -30.44
N TRP A 48 -13.13 9.46 -30.45
CA TRP A 48 -12.79 8.10 -30.05
C TRP A 48 -11.58 8.10 -29.11
N ASN A 49 -11.68 7.29 -28.06
CA ASN A 49 -10.55 6.88 -27.25
C ASN A 49 -9.91 5.64 -27.89
N LEU A 50 -8.59 5.64 -28.03
CA LEU A 50 -7.81 4.59 -28.67
C LEU A 50 -6.79 4.04 -27.66
N TYR A 51 -6.68 2.72 -27.61
CA TYR A 51 -5.78 2.03 -26.71
C TYR A 51 -5.02 0.94 -27.45
N GLY A 52 -3.74 0.82 -27.16
CA GLY A 52 -2.85 -0.17 -27.76
C GLY A 52 -1.39 0.10 -27.42
N PRO A 53 -0.65 -0.89 -26.90
CA PRO A 53 0.80 -0.81 -26.81
C PRO A 53 1.48 -0.95 -28.18
N THR A 54 2.79 -0.66 -28.23
CA THR A 54 3.56 -0.76 -29.50
C THR A 54 3.68 -2.22 -29.96
N GLU A 55 3.75 -3.13 -29.01
CA GLU A 55 3.89 -4.58 -29.16
C GLU A 55 2.68 -5.25 -29.82
N THR A 56 1.55 -4.53 -29.91
CA THR A 56 0.29 -4.99 -30.51
C THR A 56 -0.12 -4.14 -31.71
N THR A 57 0.85 -3.43 -32.31
CA THR A 57 0.71 -2.66 -33.55
C THR A 57 -0.29 -1.51 -33.44
N ILE A 58 0.16 -0.41 -32.82
CA ILE A 58 -0.53 0.88 -32.75
C ILE A 58 -1.76 0.85 -31.84
N TRP A 59 -2.88 0.28 -32.28
CA TRP A 59 -4.15 0.29 -31.55
C TRP A 59 -4.80 -1.09 -31.56
N SER A 60 -5.24 -1.53 -30.39
CA SER A 60 -5.86 -2.83 -30.15
C SER A 60 -7.32 -2.71 -29.70
N ALA A 61 -7.70 -1.55 -29.17
CA ALA A 61 -9.06 -1.26 -28.75
C ALA A 61 -9.47 0.17 -29.10
N CYS A 62 -10.75 0.38 -29.34
CA CYS A 62 -11.31 1.72 -29.51
C CYS A 62 -12.69 1.86 -28.87
N ALA A 63 -12.89 2.99 -28.17
CA ALA A 63 -14.18 3.37 -27.61
C ALA A 63 -14.69 4.64 -28.28
N ALA A 64 -15.95 4.61 -28.73
CA ALA A 64 -16.65 5.83 -29.13
C ALA A 64 -16.93 6.69 -27.88
N LEU A 65 -16.74 8.01 -27.97
CA LEU A 65 -17.03 8.96 -26.90
C LEU A 65 -18.38 9.66 -27.14
N PRO A 66 -19.52 9.10 -26.66
CA PRO A 66 -20.82 9.68 -26.91
C PRO A 66 -21.01 11.02 -26.17
N PRO A 67 -21.78 11.96 -26.76
CA PRO A 67 -22.12 13.22 -26.09
C PRO A 67 -22.81 12.96 -24.74
N GLY A 68 -22.41 13.69 -23.70
CA GLY A 68 -23.07 13.67 -22.39
C GLY A 68 -22.81 12.45 -21.49
N ARG A 69 -22.05 11.43 -21.94
CA ARG A 69 -21.70 10.29 -21.07
C ARG A 69 -20.43 10.59 -20.27
N THR A 70 -20.54 10.42 -18.97
CA THR A 70 -19.51 10.73 -17.97
C THR A 70 -19.21 9.49 -17.14
N ALA A 71 -18.32 8.60 -17.57
CA ALA A 71 -17.77 7.61 -16.65
C ALA A 71 -16.57 6.89 -17.26
N GLU A 72 -15.50 6.82 -16.45
CA GLU A 72 -14.30 5.98 -16.47
C GLU A 72 -13.59 5.80 -17.83
N PRO A 73 -12.25 5.66 -17.87
CA PRO A 73 -11.53 5.51 -19.14
C PRO A 73 -11.87 4.16 -19.80
N ASP A 74 -12.95 4.16 -20.58
CA ASP A 74 -13.44 3.05 -21.39
C ASP A 74 -12.46 2.80 -22.54
N LEU A 75 -11.90 1.60 -22.57
CA LEU A 75 -10.99 1.14 -23.62
C LEU A 75 -11.77 0.69 -24.87
N GLY A 76 -13.06 0.41 -24.71
CA GLY A 76 -13.97 0.02 -25.76
C GLY A 76 -13.79 -1.41 -26.22
N GLU A 77 -14.03 -1.62 -27.50
CA GLU A 77 -14.02 -2.95 -28.11
C GLU A 77 -12.71 -3.21 -28.85
N ALA A 78 -12.38 -4.50 -28.99
CA ALA A 78 -11.23 -4.93 -29.74
C ALA A 78 -11.36 -4.53 -31.23
N VAL A 79 -10.25 -4.11 -31.83
CA VAL A 79 -10.19 -3.93 -33.29
C VAL A 79 -10.21 -5.29 -34.00
N ALA A 80 -10.34 -5.28 -35.34
CA ALA A 80 -10.38 -6.50 -36.13
C ALA A 80 -9.20 -7.44 -35.81
N ALA A 81 -9.49 -8.75 -35.77
CA ALA A 81 -8.51 -9.82 -35.49
C ALA A 81 -7.70 -9.65 -34.18
N THR A 82 -8.27 -8.93 -33.19
CA THR A 82 -7.66 -8.72 -31.87
C THR A 82 -8.52 -9.34 -30.77
N VAL A 83 -7.87 -9.92 -29.77
CA VAL A 83 -8.54 -10.47 -28.58
C VAL A 83 -8.07 -9.69 -27.36
N LEU A 84 -9.02 -9.24 -26.52
CA LEU A 84 -8.74 -8.57 -25.25
C LEU A 84 -9.20 -9.46 -24.10
N ARG A 85 -8.27 -9.89 -23.24
CA ARG A 85 -8.57 -10.71 -22.06
C ARG A 85 -8.15 -9.98 -20.79
N VAL A 86 -8.96 -10.05 -19.75
CA VAL A 86 -8.59 -9.58 -18.41
C VAL A 86 -8.36 -10.83 -17.58
N LEU A 87 -7.13 -11.05 -17.14
CA LEU A 87 -6.76 -12.23 -16.36
C LEU A 87 -6.38 -11.85 -14.93
N ASP A 88 -6.70 -12.70 -13.96
CA ASP A 88 -6.23 -12.53 -12.58
C ASP A 88 -4.76 -12.95 -12.40
N ALA A 89 -4.30 -12.99 -11.16
CA ALA A 89 -2.91 -13.29 -10.83
C ALA A 89 -2.50 -14.73 -11.17
N ASP A 90 -3.46 -15.65 -11.21
CA ASP A 90 -3.27 -17.07 -11.50
C ASP A 90 -3.43 -17.39 -13.00
N GLY A 91 -3.84 -16.39 -13.79
CA GLY A 91 -3.99 -16.49 -15.24
C GLY A 91 -5.39 -16.88 -15.69
N HIS A 92 -6.37 -16.89 -14.78
CA HIS A 92 -7.77 -17.18 -15.10
C HIS A 92 -8.51 -15.91 -15.54
N PRO A 93 -9.58 -16.02 -16.36
CA PRO A 93 -10.40 -14.86 -16.70
C PRO A 93 -10.99 -14.19 -15.46
N ALA A 94 -10.69 -12.91 -15.27
CA ALA A 94 -11.19 -12.15 -14.13
C ALA A 94 -12.73 -12.02 -14.19
N PRO A 95 -13.45 -12.26 -13.07
CA PRO A 95 -14.89 -12.06 -13.02
C PRO A 95 -15.32 -10.62 -13.33
N ALA A 96 -16.55 -10.44 -13.83
CA ALA A 96 -17.12 -9.11 -14.05
C ALA A 96 -17.15 -8.30 -12.74
N GLY A 97 -16.80 -7.02 -12.83
CA GLY A 97 -16.65 -6.11 -11.70
C GLY A 97 -15.28 -6.19 -11.00
N LEU A 98 -14.51 -7.26 -11.20
CA LEU A 98 -13.17 -7.39 -10.63
C LEU A 98 -12.09 -6.93 -11.62
N ARG A 99 -10.98 -6.50 -11.05
CA ARG A 99 -9.80 -6.08 -11.81
C ARG A 99 -8.89 -7.27 -12.10
N GLY A 100 -8.25 -7.24 -13.26
CA GLY A 100 -7.15 -8.13 -13.64
C GLY A 100 -6.18 -7.43 -14.58
N GLU A 101 -5.15 -8.15 -15.00
CA GLU A 101 -4.19 -7.69 -15.98
C GLU A 101 -4.74 -7.86 -17.40
N LEU A 102 -4.62 -6.81 -18.21
CA LEU A 102 -5.06 -6.82 -19.59
C LEU A 102 -4.02 -7.54 -20.46
N MET A 103 -4.46 -8.57 -21.14
CA MET A 103 -3.70 -9.36 -22.11
C MET A 103 -4.29 -9.17 -23.50
N ILE A 104 -3.44 -9.05 -24.51
CA ILE A 104 -3.87 -8.81 -25.90
C ILE A 104 -3.39 -9.97 -26.77
N GLY A 105 -4.29 -10.58 -27.54
CA GLY A 105 -3.98 -11.63 -28.51
C GLY A 105 -4.40 -11.27 -29.92
N GLY A 106 -4.14 -12.17 -30.86
CA GLY A 106 -4.56 -12.05 -32.26
C GLY A 106 -3.46 -11.60 -33.22
N GLU A 107 -3.87 -11.15 -34.40
CA GLU A 107 -2.95 -10.86 -35.52
C GLU A 107 -2.15 -9.56 -35.33
N GLY A 108 -2.60 -8.66 -34.46
CA GLY A 108 -1.89 -7.42 -34.14
C GLY A 108 -0.57 -7.61 -33.39
N LEU A 109 -0.27 -8.82 -32.90
CA LEU A 109 0.94 -9.10 -32.14
C LEU A 109 2.21 -8.97 -32.99
N ALA A 110 3.17 -8.18 -32.48
CA ALA A 110 4.50 -8.13 -33.03
C ALA A 110 5.22 -9.49 -32.92
N ARG A 111 6.34 -9.62 -33.63
CA ARG A 111 7.22 -10.79 -33.51
C ARG A 111 7.78 -10.91 -32.08
N GLY A 112 8.19 -9.80 -31.49
CA GLY A 112 8.88 -9.70 -30.21
C GLY A 112 9.88 -8.54 -30.18
N TYR A 113 10.73 -8.50 -29.17
CA TYR A 113 11.77 -7.50 -29.02
C TYR A 113 13.06 -7.88 -29.75
N LEU A 114 13.58 -6.97 -30.57
CA LEU A 114 14.83 -7.19 -31.32
C LEU A 114 16.00 -7.50 -30.38
N GLY A 115 16.68 -8.63 -30.60
CA GLY A 115 17.84 -9.06 -29.81
C GLY A 115 17.53 -9.40 -28.35
N ARG A 116 16.26 -9.50 -27.95
CA ARG A 116 15.85 -9.74 -26.55
C ARG A 116 14.85 -10.91 -26.43
N PRO A 117 15.31 -12.16 -26.67
CA PRO A 117 14.44 -13.33 -26.63
C PRO A 117 13.88 -13.62 -25.23
N GLY A 118 14.64 -13.40 -24.16
CA GLY A 118 14.17 -13.58 -22.77
C GLY A 118 12.98 -12.68 -22.43
N LEU A 119 13.12 -11.36 -22.67
CA LEU A 119 12.03 -10.40 -22.47
C LEU A 119 10.84 -10.68 -23.40
N THR A 120 11.11 -11.17 -24.63
CA THR A 120 10.04 -11.59 -25.54
C THR A 120 9.25 -12.76 -24.95
N ALA A 121 9.92 -13.78 -24.43
CA ALA A 121 9.26 -14.93 -23.80
C ALA A 121 8.51 -14.55 -22.52
N GLU A 122 9.00 -13.56 -21.77
CA GLU A 122 8.32 -13.04 -20.57
C GLU A 122 7.01 -12.31 -20.89
N ARG A 123 6.95 -11.60 -22.03
CA ARG A 123 5.80 -10.74 -22.39
C ARG A 123 4.87 -11.33 -23.43
N PHE A 124 5.37 -12.13 -24.37
CA PHE A 124 4.60 -12.80 -25.40
C PHE A 124 4.39 -14.26 -24.99
N LEU A 125 3.39 -14.47 -24.14
CA LEU A 125 3.04 -15.74 -23.52
C LEU A 125 2.21 -16.62 -24.47
N PRO A 126 2.21 -17.95 -24.30
CA PRO A 126 1.22 -18.81 -24.93
C PRO A 126 -0.21 -18.40 -24.54
N ASP A 127 -1.17 -18.42 -25.49
CA ASP A 127 -2.60 -18.22 -25.18
C ASP A 127 -3.26 -19.57 -24.85
N PRO A 128 -3.60 -19.88 -23.58
CA PRO A 128 -4.25 -21.14 -23.24
C PRO A 128 -5.72 -21.20 -23.70
N PHE A 129 -6.28 -20.06 -24.12
CA PHE A 129 -7.69 -19.92 -24.51
C PHE A 129 -7.87 -19.80 -26.03
N GLY A 130 -6.78 -19.79 -26.78
CA GLY A 130 -6.77 -19.59 -28.23
C GLY A 130 -6.48 -20.88 -28.99
N ALA A 131 -6.31 -20.75 -30.31
CA ALA A 131 -5.91 -21.88 -31.15
C ALA A 131 -4.48 -22.34 -30.81
N PRO A 132 -4.11 -23.60 -31.09
CA PRO A 132 -2.75 -24.08 -30.91
C PRO A 132 -1.72 -23.15 -31.56
N GLY A 133 -0.72 -22.71 -30.78
CA GLY A 133 0.33 -21.79 -31.23
C GLY A 133 -0.02 -20.30 -31.16
N SER A 134 -1.24 -19.95 -30.75
CA SER A 134 -1.60 -18.55 -30.47
C SER A 134 -0.89 -18.01 -29.23
N ARG A 135 -0.76 -16.68 -29.16
CA ARG A 135 0.00 -15.96 -28.13
C ARG A 135 -0.81 -14.82 -27.55
N LEU A 136 -0.52 -14.46 -26.31
CA LEU A 136 -0.97 -13.25 -25.63
C LEU A 136 0.23 -12.35 -25.33
N TYR A 137 0.06 -11.05 -25.50
CA TYR A 137 0.96 -10.03 -25.01
C TYR A 137 0.49 -9.50 -23.66
N ARG A 138 1.37 -9.58 -22.66
CA ARG A 138 1.19 -9.06 -21.31
C ARG A 138 1.46 -7.57 -21.26
N THR A 139 0.40 -6.76 -21.16
CA THR A 139 0.50 -5.30 -21.28
C THR A 139 1.11 -4.61 -20.06
N GLY A 140 0.96 -5.20 -18.87
CA GLY A 140 1.20 -4.54 -17.59
C GLY A 140 0.14 -3.50 -17.23
N ASP A 141 -0.97 -3.40 -17.97
CA ASP A 141 -2.11 -2.54 -17.66
C ASP A 141 -3.16 -3.33 -16.87
N LEU A 142 -3.81 -2.68 -15.92
CA LEU A 142 -4.94 -3.23 -15.19
C LEU A 142 -6.24 -2.77 -15.83
N ALA A 143 -7.17 -3.69 -15.99
CA ALA A 143 -8.51 -3.42 -16.50
C ALA A 143 -9.56 -4.23 -15.74
N GLY A 144 -10.83 -3.86 -15.88
CA GLY A 144 -11.96 -4.63 -15.38
C GLY A 144 -13.19 -4.40 -16.24
N ARG A 145 -14.07 -5.40 -16.30
CA ARG A 145 -15.35 -5.26 -17.00
C ARG A 145 -16.42 -4.76 -16.04
N ASP A 146 -17.20 -3.76 -16.42
CA ASP A 146 -18.36 -3.36 -15.62
C ASP A 146 -19.58 -4.28 -15.84
N ALA A 147 -20.70 -3.97 -15.18
CA ALA A 147 -21.94 -4.73 -15.32
C ALA A 147 -22.51 -4.74 -16.75
N ASP A 148 -22.16 -3.75 -17.56
CA ASP A 148 -22.54 -3.65 -18.97
C ASP A 148 -21.52 -4.36 -19.90
N GLY A 149 -20.48 -4.99 -19.33
CA GLY A 149 -19.43 -5.70 -20.06
C GLY A 149 -18.33 -4.81 -20.67
N ARG A 150 -18.39 -3.49 -20.44
CA ARG A 150 -17.43 -2.51 -20.99
C ARG A 150 -16.08 -2.67 -20.33
N LEU A 151 -15.01 -2.55 -21.12
CA LEU A 151 -13.65 -2.72 -20.64
C LEU A 151 -13.10 -1.39 -20.12
N LEU A 152 -12.94 -1.29 -18.80
CA LEU A 152 -12.52 -0.05 -18.15
C LEU A 152 -11.06 -0.15 -17.73
N TYR A 153 -10.27 0.87 -18.09
CA TYR A 153 -8.88 0.99 -17.66
C TYR A 153 -8.79 1.33 -16.17
N ARG A 154 -7.92 0.63 -15.44
CA ARG A 154 -7.75 0.72 -13.99
C ARG A 154 -6.34 1.11 -13.57
N GLY A 155 -5.48 1.53 -14.52
CA GLY A 155 -4.12 1.94 -14.25
C GLY A 155 -3.08 0.94 -14.74
N ARG A 156 -1.86 1.11 -14.26
CA ARG A 156 -0.70 0.27 -14.57
C ARG A 156 -0.40 -0.65 -13.39
N ALA A 157 -0.05 -1.90 -13.67
CA ALA A 157 0.41 -2.84 -12.65
C ALA A 157 1.75 -2.39 -12.02
N ASP A 158 2.60 -1.67 -12.77
CA ASP A 158 3.92 -1.20 -12.35
C ASP A 158 3.96 0.24 -11.81
N ASP A 159 2.95 1.08 -12.04
CA ASP A 159 2.85 2.42 -11.40
C ASP A 159 2.30 2.35 -9.96
N GLN A 160 1.90 1.15 -9.50
CA GLN A 160 1.41 0.94 -8.14
C GLN A 160 2.53 1.06 -7.13
N VAL A 161 2.32 1.98 -6.18
CA VAL A 161 3.30 2.25 -5.14
C VAL A 161 2.75 1.81 -3.80
N LYS A 162 3.52 1.01 -3.09
CA LYS A 162 3.21 0.66 -1.70
C LYS A 162 3.78 1.75 -0.80
N ILE A 163 2.90 2.55 -0.20
CA ILE A 163 3.30 3.64 0.69
C ILE A 163 2.62 3.38 2.03
N ARG A 164 3.45 3.23 3.07
CA ARG A 164 2.97 2.99 4.45
C ARG A 164 2.05 1.77 4.57
N GLY A 165 2.32 0.71 3.80
CA GLY A 165 1.51 -0.52 3.77
C GLY A 165 0.27 -0.44 2.89
N HIS A 166 -0.06 0.72 2.32
CA HIS A 166 -1.19 0.91 1.42
C HIS A 166 -0.73 0.86 -0.03
N ARG A 167 -1.48 0.12 -0.86
CA ARG A 167 -1.31 0.14 -2.32
C ARG A 167 -2.02 1.38 -2.85
N ILE A 168 -1.25 2.31 -3.39
CA ILE A 168 -1.75 3.60 -3.89
C ILE A 168 -1.59 3.63 -5.41
N GLU A 169 -2.64 4.11 -6.06
CA GLU A 169 -2.65 4.44 -7.49
C GLU A 169 -2.41 5.95 -7.66
N PRO A 170 -1.25 6.39 -8.17
CA PRO A 170 -0.99 7.82 -8.38
C PRO A 170 -2.07 8.51 -9.24
N GLY A 171 -2.64 7.78 -10.21
CA GLY A 171 -3.71 8.27 -11.07
C GLY A 171 -4.99 8.69 -10.34
N GLU A 172 -5.30 8.10 -9.17
CA GLU A 172 -6.44 8.52 -8.35
C GLU A 172 -6.22 9.93 -7.79
N ILE A 173 -5.01 10.20 -7.33
CA ILE A 173 -4.63 11.50 -6.78
C ILE A 173 -4.56 12.55 -7.90
N GLU A 174 -4.05 12.18 -9.08
CA GLU A 174 -4.08 13.02 -10.29
C GLU A 174 -5.51 13.42 -10.65
N ALA A 175 -6.46 12.48 -10.63
CA ALA A 175 -7.86 12.75 -10.91
C ALA A 175 -8.48 13.72 -9.90
N ARG A 176 -8.12 13.62 -8.61
CA ARG A 176 -8.57 14.57 -7.58
C ARG A 176 -7.98 15.95 -7.76
N LEU A 177 -6.70 16.06 -8.12
CA LEU A 177 -6.07 17.33 -8.45
C LEU A 177 -6.74 18.01 -9.65
N LEU A 178 -7.01 17.25 -10.71
CA LEU A 178 -7.69 17.76 -11.92
C LEU A 178 -9.12 18.25 -11.65
N ALA A 179 -9.76 17.77 -10.58
CA ALA A 179 -11.09 18.23 -10.17
C ALA A 179 -11.05 19.58 -9.42
N LEU A 180 -9.88 20.05 -8.95
CA LEU A 180 -9.76 21.32 -8.25
C LEU A 180 -9.82 22.52 -9.21
N PRO A 181 -10.45 23.65 -8.81
CA PRO A 181 -10.55 24.84 -9.64
C PRO A 181 -9.18 25.35 -10.11
N GLY A 182 -9.09 25.68 -11.40
CA GLY A 182 -7.88 26.26 -12.00
C GLY A 182 -6.81 25.25 -12.41
N VAL A 183 -6.92 23.96 -12.04
CA VAL A 183 -5.95 22.94 -12.46
C VAL A 183 -6.25 22.47 -13.90
N GLY A 184 -5.26 22.56 -14.78
CA GLY A 184 -5.35 22.16 -16.19
C GLY A 184 -4.66 20.82 -16.47
N GLN A 185 -3.56 20.55 -15.78
CA GLN A 185 -2.84 19.27 -15.85
C GLN A 185 -2.34 18.88 -14.46
N ALA A 186 -2.23 17.58 -14.20
CA ALA A 186 -1.68 17.06 -12.96
C ALA A 186 -0.85 15.80 -13.25
N ALA A 187 0.19 15.59 -12.45
CA ALA A 187 1.00 14.38 -12.46
C ALA A 187 1.38 14.03 -11.01
N VAL A 188 1.36 12.74 -10.65
CA VAL A 188 1.78 12.25 -9.34
C VAL A 188 2.83 11.17 -9.53
N THR A 189 3.88 11.24 -8.72
CA THR A 189 4.98 10.27 -8.75
C THR A 189 5.39 9.90 -7.33
N ALA A 190 5.83 8.65 -7.15
CA ALA A 190 6.49 8.25 -5.91
C ALA A 190 8.00 8.30 -6.09
N ARG A 191 8.71 8.89 -5.13
CA ARG A 191 10.18 8.93 -5.10
C ARG A 191 10.72 8.33 -3.81
N PRO A 192 11.91 7.68 -3.83
CA PRO A 192 12.57 7.22 -2.61
C PRO A 192 12.89 8.39 -1.68
N GLY A 193 12.45 8.31 -0.44
CA GLY A 193 12.75 9.23 0.65
C GLY A 193 13.30 8.53 1.90
N PRO A 194 13.59 9.29 2.97
CA PRO A 194 14.33 8.80 4.13
C PRO A 194 13.65 7.65 4.88
N THR A 195 12.32 7.68 5.00
CA THR A 195 11.52 6.65 5.68
C THR A 195 10.77 5.72 4.72
N GLY A 196 11.10 5.77 3.42
CA GLY A 196 10.43 5.01 2.36
C GLY A 196 9.98 5.88 1.20
N LEU A 197 9.03 5.40 0.40
CA LEU A 197 8.49 6.15 -0.74
C LEU A 197 7.68 7.37 -0.26
N ARG A 198 7.92 8.54 -0.87
CA ARG A 198 7.10 9.75 -0.72
C ARG A 198 6.33 10.03 -2.01
N LEU A 199 5.10 10.50 -1.88
CA LEU A 199 4.30 11.02 -3.00
C LEU A 199 4.62 12.48 -3.26
N LEU A 200 4.86 12.80 -4.53
CA LEU A 200 5.04 14.16 -5.02
C LEU A 200 4.00 14.42 -6.11
N ALA A 201 3.37 15.59 -6.06
CA ALA A 201 2.40 16.01 -7.05
C ALA A 201 2.87 17.26 -7.78
N TYR A 202 2.47 17.36 -9.05
CA TYR A 202 2.75 18.49 -9.92
C TYR A 202 1.44 18.95 -10.56
N ALA A 203 1.23 20.25 -10.64
CA ALA A 203 0.04 20.85 -11.23
C ALA A 203 0.42 21.97 -12.20
N VAL A 204 -0.30 22.07 -13.32
CA VAL A 204 -0.20 23.18 -14.27
C VAL A 204 -1.52 23.92 -14.28
N ALA A 205 -1.47 25.25 -14.22
CA ALA A 205 -2.65 26.09 -14.23
C ALA A 205 -3.36 26.08 -15.60
N ARG A 206 -4.69 26.21 -15.59
CA ARG A 206 -5.44 26.63 -16.78
C ARG A 206 -5.04 28.07 -17.14
N ALA A 207 -5.18 28.44 -18.41
CA ALA A 207 -4.90 29.80 -18.85
C ALA A 207 -5.69 30.83 -18.02
N GLY A 208 -4.97 31.80 -17.43
CA GLY A 208 -5.55 32.85 -16.58
C GLY A 208 -5.83 32.46 -15.12
N ALA A 209 -5.54 31.22 -14.71
CA ALA A 209 -5.63 30.80 -13.32
C ALA A 209 -4.27 30.93 -12.60
N VAL A 210 -4.32 31.24 -11.31
CA VAL A 210 -3.16 31.20 -10.41
C VAL A 210 -3.36 30.05 -9.45
N LEU A 211 -2.38 29.15 -9.37
CA LEU A 211 -2.41 28.01 -8.47
C LEU A 211 -1.50 28.25 -7.27
N ASP A 212 -1.93 27.79 -6.10
CA ASP A 212 -1.14 27.76 -4.88
C ASP A 212 -0.97 26.30 -4.42
N GLY A 213 0.27 25.81 -4.48
CA GLY A 213 0.61 24.42 -4.16
C GLY A 213 0.17 23.97 -2.75
N PRO A 214 0.54 24.72 -1.69
CA PRO A 214 0.02 24.54 -0.34
C PRO A 214 -1.51 24.45 -0.24
N ALA A 215 -2.26 25.36 -0.87
CA ALA A 215 -3.73 25.32 -0.87
C ALA A 215 -4.28 24.07 -1.58
N LEU A 216 -3.70 23.69 -2.73
CA LEU A 216 -4.09 22.47 -3.44
C LEU A 216 -3.85 21.22 -2.59
N ARG A 217 -2.70 21.14 -1.90
CA ARG A 217 -2.40 20.05 -0.97
C ARG A 217 -3.38 19.99 0.19
N ALA A 218 -3.74 21.14 0.78
CA ALA A 218 -4.73 21.22 1.85
C ALA A 218 -6.11 20.73 1.39
N ALA A 219 -6.52 21.10 0.18
CA ALA A 219 -7.76 20.62 -0.43
C ALA A 219 -7.76 19.10 -0.65
N LEU A 220 -6.64 18.53 -1.11
CA LEU A 220 -6.50 17.06 -1.21
C LEU A 220 -6.64 16.39 0.16
N GLY A 221 -6.08 16.97 1.22
CA GLY A 221 -6.18 16.43 2.57
C GLY A 221 -7.60 16.42 3.15
N GLN A 222 -8.53 17.19 2.58
CA GLN A 222 -9.94 17.12 2.96
C GLN A 222 -10.70 16.00 2.24
N ALA A 223 -10.19 15.51 1.11
CA ALA A 223 -10.88 14.57 0.21
C ALA A 223 -10.23 13.18 0.15
N LEU A 224 -8.98 13.04 0.60
CA LEU A 224 -8.20 11.82 0.54
C LEU A 224 -7.72 11.40 1.93
N PRO A 225 -7.58 10.08 2.19
CA PRO A 225 -6.87 9.60 3.38
C PRO A 225 -5.43 10.14 3.45
N ASP A 226 -4.92 10.35 4.66
CA ASP A 226 -3.59 10.96 4.90
C ASP A 226 -2.43 10.28 4.15
N TYR A 227 -2.49 8.96 3.92
CA TYR A 227 -1.46 8.23 3.19
C TYR A 227 -1.45 8.50 1.68
N MET A 228 -2.55 9.00 1.11
CA MET A 228 -2.67 9.39 -0.30
C MET A 228 -2.36 10.87 -0.55
N VAL A 229 -2.30 11.69 0.51
CA VAL A 229 -2.00 13.12 0.36
C VAL A 229 -0.51 13.28 0.00
N PRO A 230 -0.18 13.89 -1.16
CA PRO A 230 1.20 14.16 -1.53
C PRO A 230 1.93 15.00 -0.47
N MET A 231 3.22 14.74 -0.31
CA MET A 231 4.07 15.54 0.57
C MET A 231 4.06 17.02 0.16
N GLN A 232 4.07 17.27 -1.16
CA GLN A 232 4.05 18.60 -1.75
C GLN A 232 3.32 18.57 -3.10
N VAL A 233 2.69 19.70 -3.45
CA VAL A 233 2.18 19.98 -4.80
C VAL A 233 3.01 21.12 -5.38
N THR A 234 3.78 20.84 -6.42
CA THR A 234 4.62 21.82 -7.12
C THR A 234 3.87 22.36 -8.34
N VAL A 235 3.75 23.69 -8.44
CA VAL A 235 3.13 24.34 -9.61
C VAL A 235 4.19 24.52 -10.69
N LEU A 236 3.93 24.01 -11.89
CA LEU A 236 4.81 24.10 -13.05
C LEU A 236 4.16 24.94 -14.16
N GLU A 237 4.99 25.55 -15.00
CA GLU A 237 4.51 26.20 -16.23
C GLU A 237 4.00 25.18 -17.25
N HIS A 238 4.67 24.02 -17.36
CA HIS A 238 4.29 22.91 -18.22
C HIS A 238 4.81 21.58 -17.66
N LEU A 239 4.12 20.48 -17.96
CA LEU A 239 4.65 19.14 -17.68
C LEU A 239 5.72 18.77 -18.72
N PRO A 240 6.84 18.15 -18.31
CA PRO A 240 7.86 17.69 -19.24
C PRO A 240 7.31 16.54 -20.09
N LEU A 241 7.57 16.60 -21.39
CA LEU A 241 7.10 15.59 -22.35
C LEU A 241 8.27 14.90 -23.03
N THR A 242 8.11 13.60 -23.28
CA THR A 242 8.95 12.81 -24.18
C THR A 242 8.80 13.29 -25.63
N PRO A 243 9.73 12.94 -26.54
CA PRO A 243 9.59 13.25 -27.98
C PRO A 243 8.28 12.77 -28.62
N ASN A 244 7.63 11.76 -28.04
CA ASN A 244 6.35 11.23 -28.50
C ASN A 244 5.13 11.97 -27.91
N GLY A 245 5.35 13.09 -27.20
CA GLY A 245 4.29 13.88 -26.61
C GLY A 245 3.60 13.23 -25.40
N LYS A 246 4.27 12.25 -24.76
CA LYS A 246 3.83 11.64 -23.50
C LYS A 246 4.52 12.26 -22.29
N LEU A 247 3.89 12.29 -21.12
CA LEU A 247 4.51 12.73 -19.86
C LEU A 247 5.85 12.02 -19.58
N ASP A 248 6.92 12.79 -19.40
CA ASP A 248 8.22 12.29 -18.94
C ASP A 248 8.33 12.41 -17.41
N ARG A 249 7.92 11.36 -16.70
CA ARG A 249 7.97 11.33 -15.23
C ARG A 249 9.39 11.41 -14.66
N ARG A 250 10.42 11.07 -15.44
CA ARG A 250 11.83 11.14 -15.00
C ARG A 250 12.36 12.56 -15.09
N ALA A 251 11.87 13.35 -16.04
CA ALA A 251 12.20 14.76 -16.20
C ALA A 251 11.42 15.69 -15.25
N LEU A 252 10.47 15.17 -14.45
CA LEU A 252 9.80 15.96 -13.43
C LEU A 252 10.83 16.51 -12.43
N PRO A 253 10.82 17.82 -12.13
CA PRO A 253 11.80 18.42 -11.25
C PRO A 253 11.66 17.88 -9.83
N GLU A 254 12.77 17.67 -9.14
CA GLU A 254 12.71 17.42 -7.70
C GLU A 254 12.19 18.70 -7.02
N PRO A 255 11.13 18.64 -6.21
CA PRO A 255 10.68 19.80 -5.46
C PRO A 255 11.83 20.27 -4.58
N GLU A 256 12.19 21.54 -4.71
CA GLU A 256 12.98 22.18 -3.66
C GLU A 256 12.20 21.98 -2.37
N ALA A 257 12.89 21.48 -1.33
CA ALA A 257 12.31 21.37 -0.01
C ALA A 257 11.58 22.69 0.26
N PRO A 258 10.29 22.66 0.66
CA PRO A 258 9.52 23.88 0.81
C PRO A 258 10.40 24.83 1.60
N ALA A 259 10.56 26.06 1.11
CA ALA A 259 11.23 27.10 1.86
C ALA A 259 10.41 27.27 3.14
N THR A 260 10.73 26.45 4.14
CA THR A 260 10.19 26.52 5.48
C THR A 260 10.39 27.96 5.86
N SER A 261 9.28 28.63 6.20
CA SER A 261 9.24 29.85 6.99
C SER A 261 10.59 30.11 7.64
N ARG A 262 11.34 31.13 7.15
CA ARG A 262 12.70 31.52 7.60
C ARG A 262 13.31 30.52 8.58
N HIS A 263 14.16 29.58 8.14
CA HIS A 263 14.76 28.59 9.03
C HIS A 263 15.20 29.19 10.38
N ILE A 264 14.42 28.90 11.44
CA ILE A 264 14.72 29.32 12.81
C ILE A 264 15.30 28.12 13.53
N ALA A 265 16.53 28.26 14.01
CA ALA A 265 17.20 27.19 14.74
C ALA A 265 16.44 26.83 16.04
N PRO A 266 16.46 25.56 16.46
CA PRO A 266 16.02 25.12 17.78
C PRO A 266 16.59 26.00 18.90
N GLN A 267 15.74 26.49 19.80
CA GLN A 267 16.14 27.45 20.84
C GLN A 267 16.29 26.78 22.21
N THR A 268 15.37 25.90 22.59
CA THR A 268 15.38 25.24 23.89
C THR A 268 16.21 23.95 23.86
N GLU A 269 16.60 23.44 25.03
CA GLU A 269 17.29 22.14 25.14
C GLU A 269 16.42 21.01 24.59
N THR A 270 15.14 20.99 24.98
CA THR A 270 14.15 20.02 24.48
C THR A 270 14.01 20.07 22.96
N GLU A 271 13.98 21.26 22.36
CA GLU A 271 13.97 21.39 20.90
C GLU A 271 15.25 20.85 20.27
N ARG A 272 16.43 21.11 20.85
CA ARG A 272 17.71 20.60 20.32
C ARG A 272 17.77 19.07 20.37
N VAL A 273 17.31 18.46 21.47
CA VAL A 273 17.20 17.01 21.60
C VAL A 273 16.25 16.42 20.56
N LEU A 274 15.04 16.97 20.45
CA LEU A 274 14.05 16.49 19.48
C LEU A 274 14.49 16.73 18.03
N ALA A 275 15.14 17.85 17.74
CA ALA A 275 15.70 18.15 16.42
C ALA A 275 16.76 17.14 16.02
N GLY A 276 17.64 16.73 16.94
CA GLY A 276 18.62 15.68 16.70
C GLY A 276 17.95 14.33 16.39
N ILE A 277 16.93 13.97 17.18
CA ILE A 277 16.15 12.74 16.94
C ILE A 277 15.48 12.77 15.54
N TRP A 278 14.90 13.91 15.16
CA TRP A 278 14.27 14.07 13.85
C TRP A 278 15.30 14.05 12.72
N ALA A 279 16.43 14.73 12.87
CA ALA A 279 17.52 14.75 11.91
C ALA A 279 18.03 13.33 11.61
N ASP A 280 18.28 12.54 12.66
CA ASP A 280 18.74 11.15 12.54
C ASP A 280 17.70 10.23 11.88
N LEU A 281 16.42 10.38 12.24
CA LEU A 281 15.34 9.54 11.72
C LEU A 281 14.95 9.88 10.29
N LEU A 282 14.98 11.17 9.95
CA LEU A 282 14.52 11.68 8.66
C LEU A 282 15.69 11.97 7.70
N GLY A 283 16.93 11.66 8.09
CA GLY A 283 18.12 11.84 7.26
C GLY A 283 18.32 13.30 6.82
N ARG A 284 18.05 14.27 7.69
CA ARG A 284 18.19 15.70 7.38
C ARG A 284 19.32 16.33 8.17
N GLU A 285 20.12 17.15 7.51
CA GLU A 285 21.21 17.90 8.15
C GLU A 285 20.71 18.97 9.14
N ARG A 286 19.54 19.57 8.87
CA ARG A 286 18.99 20.67 9.67
C ARG A 286 17.48 20.51 9.82
N ILE A 287 17.00 20.64 11.06
CA ILE A 287 15.59 20.72 11.43
C ILE A 287 15.35 22.08 12.09
N GLY A 288 14.40 22.84 11.53
CA GLY A 288 13.95 24.11 12.06
C GLY A 288 12.92 23.94 13.18
N ARG A 289 12.81 24.95 14.02
CA ARG A 289 11.83 25.00 15.12
C ARG A 289 10.37 24.94 14.64
N ASP A 290 10.10 25.54 13.49
CA ASP A 290 8.74 25.60 12.92
C ASP A 290 8.48 24.50 11.89
N ASP A 291 9.41 23.56 11.71
CA ASP A 291 9.26 22.46 10.77
C ASP A 291 8.13 21.52 11.21
N ASP A 292 7.20 21.26 10.31
CA ASP A 292 6.15 20.27 10.49
C ASP A 292 6.71 18.85 10.29
N PHE A 293 6.60 18.00 11.31
CA PHE A 293 7.13 16.63 11.32
C PHE A 293 6.79 15.84 10.04
N PHE A 294 5.52 15.89 9.62
CA PHE A 294 5.01 15.13 8.49
C PHE A 294 5.36 15.80 7.15
N ALA A 295 5.48 17.13 7.12
CA ALA A 295 5.93 17.84 5.93
C ALA A 295 7.41 17.58 5.63
N VAL A 296 8.25 17.40 6.66
CA VAL A 296 9.68 17.15 6.47
C VAL A 296 10.05 15.68 6.24
N GLY A 297 9.08 14.76 6.32
CA GLY A 297 9.26 13.34 5.97
C GLY A 297 8.78 12.34 7.01
N GLY A 298 8.24 12.80 8.15
CA GLY A 298 7.70 11.93 9.19
C GLY A 298 6.44 11.16 8.76
N ASP A 299 6.23 10.03 9.43
CA ASP A 299 5.09 9.14 9.31
C ASP A 299 4.77 8.49 10.67
N SER A 300 3.78 7.61 10.73
CA SER A 300 3.33 6.96 11.96
C SER A 300 4.40 6.07 12.62
N ILE A 301 5.28 5.43 11.82
CA ILE A 301 6.32 4.54 12.31
C ILE A 301 7.46 5.36 12.90
N SER A 302 7.95 6.34 12.14
CA SER A 302 8.94 7.30 12.63
C SER A 302 8.41 8.11 13.83
N ALA A 303 7.11 8.41 13.90
CA ALA A 303 6.49 9.02 15.07
C ALA A 303 6.62 8.15 16.33
N MET A 304 6.33 6.85 16.22
CA MET A 304 6.55 5.89 17.32
C MET A 304 8.03 5.79 17.71
N GLN A 305 8.93 5.85 16.73
CA GLN A 305 10.37 5.87 16.98
C GLN A 305 10.84 7.17 17.65
N VAL A 306 10.28 8.33 17.30
CA VAL A 306 10.50 9.60 17.99
C VAL A 306 10.10 9.47 19.44
N VAL A 307 8.91 8.92 19.75
CA VAL A 307 8.45 8.70 21.13
C VAL A 307 9.43 7.81 21.89
N GLY A 308 9.86 6.68 21.30
CA GLY A 308 10.81 5.76 21.93
C GLY A 308 12.22 6.36 22.14
N ARG A 309 12.70 7.20 21.22
CA ARG A 309 13.99 7.90 21.32
C ARG A 309 13.93 9.06 22.31
N ALA A 310 12.87 9.86 22.27
CA ALA A 310 12.62 10.95 23.21
C ALA A 310 12.56 10.41 24.64
N ARG A 311 11.90 9.27 24.85
CA ARG A 311 11.85 8.58 26.14
C ARG A 311 13.24 8.21 26.67
N ARG A 312 14.11 7.68 25.81
CA ARG A 312 15.51 7.38 26.17
C ARG A 312 16.33 8.63 26.47
N ALA A 313 15.95 9.76 25.88
CA ALA A 313 16.52 11.07 26.17
C ALA A 313 15.86 11.78 27.36
N GLY A 314 15.06 11.07 28.17
CA GLY A 314 14.44 11.63 29.37
C GLY A 314 13.19 12.49 29.11
N LEU A 315 12.58 12.39 27.93
CA LEU A 315 11.37 13.14 27.56
C LEU A 315 10.19 12.20 27.36
N ARG A 316 9.09 12.43 28.06
CA ARG A 316 7.82 11.74 27.83
C ARG A 316 7.02 12.46 26.76
N LEU A 317 6.74 11.73 25.70
CA LEU A 317 5.82 12.08 24.63
C LEU A 317 4.89 10.90 24.40
N GLU A 318 3.64 11.16 24.04
CA GLU A 318 2.70 10.17 23.58
C GLU A 318 2.58 10.23 22.04
N PRO A 319 2.23 9.11 21.36
CA PRO A 319 2.05 9.13 19.91
C PRO A 319 1.07 10.20 19.43
N ARG A 320 0.02 10.49 20.23
CA ARG A 320 -0.97 11.52 19.93
C ARG A 320 -0.38 12.94 19.86
N ASP A 321 0.70 13.20 20.60
CA ASP A 321 1.28 14.54 20.70
C ASP A 321 1.92 14.97 19.38
N LEU A 322 2.49 14.04 18.61
CA LEU A 322 3.07 14.33 17.30
C LEU A 322 2.03 14.73 16.26
N PHE A 323 0.81 14.19 16.36
CA PHE A 323 -0.29 14.56 15.47
C PHE A 323 -0.93 15.90 15.86
N ARG A 324 -1.00 16.18 17.17
CA ARG A 324 -1.57 17.41 17.70
C ARG A 324 -0.62 18.60 17.58
N HIS A 325 0.66 18.37 17.82
CA HIS A 325 1.71 19.39 17.88
C HIS A 325 2.68 19.19 16.72
N ARG A 326 2.26 19.62 15.54
CA ARG A 326 2.94 19.27 14.28
C ARG A 326 4.32 19.91 14.12
N SER A 327 4.57 21.08 14.71
CA SER A 327 5.89 21.74 14.66
C SER A 327 6.82 21.27 15.78
N LEU A 328 8.13 21.30 15.53
CA LEU A 328 9.14 20.95 16.55
C LEU A 328 8.97 21.76 17.85
N ALA A 329 8.74 23.07 17.75
CA ALA A 329 8.50 23.94 18.90
C ALA A 329 7.26 23.51 19.71
N ALA A 330 6.15 23.25 19.01
CA ALA A 330 4.92 22.85 19.66
C ALA A 330 5.07 21.49 20.35
N LEU A 331 5.76 20.55 19.71
CA LEU A 331 6.02 19.24 20.28
C LEU A 331 6.94 19.32 21.49
N ALA A 332 7.99 20.14 21.42
CA ALA A 332 8.91 20.37 22.53
C ALA A 332 8.20 21.00 23.74
N ALA A 333 7.25 21.91 23.51
CA ALA A 333 6.46 22.51 24.58
C ALA A 333 5.50 21.51 25.26
N ALA A 334 5.08 20.46 24.54
CA ALA A 334 4.24 19.38 25.07
C ALA A 334 5.04 18.26 25.77
N ALA A 335 6.36 18.19 25.55
CA ALA A 335 7.22 17.16 26.12
C ALA A 335 7.39 17.36 27.65
N ILE A 336 7.23 16.27 28.41
CA ILE A 336 7.36 16.29 29.87
C ILE A 336 8.70 15.65 30.26
N PRO A 337 9.60 16.33 30.99
CA PRO A 337 10.80 15.70 31.52
C PRO A 337 10.46 14.51 32.44
N LEU A 338 11.13 13.38 32.26
CA LEU A 338 11.02 12.21 33.12
C LEU A 338 11.97 12.38 34.30
N GLU A 339 11.44 12.39 35.53
CA GLU A 339 12.24 12.21 36.73
C GLU A 339 12.72 10.75 36.84
N GLU A 340 13.95 10.52 37.36
CA GLU A 340 14.60 9.19 37.46
C GLU A 340 13.72 8.10 38.11
N THR A 341 12.75 8.48 38.94
CA THR A 341 11.84 7.60 39.66
C THR A 341 10.63 7.09 38.85
N GLN A 342 10.39 7.59 37.63
CA GLN A 342 9.19 7.26 36.83
C GLN A 342 9.45 6.33 35.63
N SER A 343 10.64 5.72 35.55
CA SER A 343 10.92 4.73 34.52
C SER A 343 10.18 3.41 34.85
N PRO A 344 9.30 2.85 33.99
CA PRO A 344 8.52 1.65 34.33
C PRO A 344 9.36 0.41 34.59
N VAL A 345 10.60 0.37 34.08
CA VAL A 345 11.57 -0.68 34.43
C VAL A 345 11.88 -0.67 35.93
N ALA A 346 11.83 0.49 36.59
CA ALA A 346 11.98 0.62 38.04
C ALA A 346 10.69 0.30 38.83
N GLN A 347 9.53 0.27 38.17
CA GLN A 347 8.24 -0.07 38.80
C GLN A 347 7.85 -1.55 38.67
N ALA A 348 8.53 -2.31 37.81
CA ALA A 348 8.37 -3.76 37.77
C ALA A 348 9.00 -4.37 39.04
N ARG A 349 8.17 -4.73 40.02
CA ARG A 349 8.64 -5.58 41.12
C ARG A 349 9.00 -6.94 40.53
N PRO A 350 10.23 -7.44 40.70
CA PRO A 350 10.58 -8.80 40.32
C PRO A 350 9.56 -9.77 40.94
N LEU A 351 9.12 -10.78 40.19
CA LEU A 351 8.17 -11.80 40.69
C LEU A 351 8.62 -12.44 42.00
N LEU A 352 9.94 -12.56 42.20
CA LEU A 352 10.56 -13.05 43.44
C LEU A 352 10.32 -12.17 44.68
N GLN A 353 9.81 -10.94 44.51
CA GLN A 353 9.36 -10.09 45.61
C GLN A 353 7.87 -10.26 45.93
N VAL A 354 7.14 -11.01 45.11
CA VAL A 354 5.68 -11.18 45.18
C VAL A 354 5.30 -12.65 45.45
N LEU A 355 6.06 -13.61 44.93
CA LEU A 355 5.88 -15.03 45.11
C LEU A 355 6.88 -15.59 46.14
N SER A 356 6.40 -16.42 47.06
CA SER A 356 7.24 -17.19 47.97
C SER A 356 7.80 -18.44 47.28
N GLN A 357 8.83 -19.06 47.87
CA GLN A 357 9.33 -20.34 47.38
C GLN A 357 8.23 -21.43 47.37
N ALA A 358 7.32 -21.42 48.35
CA ALA A 358 6.19 -22.35 48.39
C ALA A 358 5.21 -22.13 47.22
N ASP A 359 4.99 -20.88 46.81
CA ASP A 359 4.17 -20.57 45.64
C ASP A 359 4.83 -21.10 44.35
N LEU A 360 6.16 -20.94 44.22
CA LEU A 360 6.93 -21.44 43.08
C LEU A 360 6.91 -22.97 43.03
N ASP A 361 7.17 -23.65 44.15
CA ASP A 361 7.14 -25.10 44.25
C ASP A 361 5.75 -25.66 43.91
N GLY A 362 4.69 -24.91 44.27
CA GLY A 362 3.30 -25.24 43.98
C GLY A 362 2.87 -25.09 42.52
N LEU A 363 3.70 -24.50 41.65
CA LEU A 363 3.40 -24.33 40.22
C LEU A 363 3.47 -25.65 39.43
N GLY A 364 4.17 -26.66 39.94
CA GLY A 364 4.32 -27.96 39.27
C GLY A 364 5.07 -27.89 37.93
N LEU A 365 5.89 -26.86 37.73
CA LEU A 365 6.68 -26.69 36.51
C LEU A 365 7.95 -27.54 36.56
N ASP A 366 8.33 -28.11 35.40
CA ASP A 366 9.68 -28.60 35.21
C ASP A 366 10.62 -27.42 34.97
N TRP A 367 11.32 -26.99 36.02
CA TRP A 367 12.23 -25.84 35.98
C TRP A 367 13.39 -26.01 35.00
N ALA A 368 13.72 -27.24 34.58
CA ALA A 368 14.73 -27.46 33.53
C ALA A 368 14.25 -26.93 32.18
N GLU A 369 12.94 -27.00 31.92
CA GLU A 369 12.30 -26.59 30.67
C GLU A 369 11.85 -25.11 30.69
N VAL A 370 11.93 -24.44 31.84
CA VAL A 370 11.56 -23.03 31.99
C VAL A 370 12.78 -22.14 31.75
N ASP A 371 12.62 -21.18 30.83
CA ASP A 371 13.60 -20.14 30.56
C ASP A 371 13.32 -18.89 31.39
N ASP A 372 12.04 -18.49 31.50
CA ASP A 372 11.64 -17.30 32.23
C ASP A 372 10.15 -17.34 32.66
N LEU A 373 9.77 -16.45 33.58
CA LEU A 373 8.44 -16.38 34.18
C LEU A 373 8.03 -14.91 34.37
N TYR A 374 6.84 -14.53 33.91
CA TYR A 374 6.34 -13.15 33.95
C TYR A 374 4.89 -13.07 34.44
N PRO A 375 4.49 -11.97 35.11
CA PRO A 375 3.06 -11.68 35.28
C PRO A 375 2.44 -11.32 33.92
N LEU A 376 1.15 -11.63 33.74
CA LEU A 376 0.45 -11.23 32.53
C LEU A 376 0.32 -9.71 32.43
N THR A 377 0.51 -9.18 31.23
CA THR A 377 0.14 -7.78 30.93
C THR A 377 -1.38 -7.59 31.01
N PRO A 378 -1.89 -6.36 31.24
CA PRO A 378 -3.33 -6.11 31.24
C PRO A 378 -4.05 -6.58 29.96
N MET A 379 -3.38 -6.50 28.81
CA MET A 379 -3.92 -7.01 27.54
C MET A 379 -4.02 -8.53 27.54
N GLN A 380 -2.98 -9.24 27.97
CA GLN A 380 -3.00 -10.69 28.08
C GLN A 380 -4.05 -11.18 29.10
N GLN A 381 -4.28 -10.44 30.18
CA GLN A 381 -5.36 -10.74 31.13
C GLN A 381 -6.74 -10.63 30.48
N GLY A 382 -6.97 -9.59 29.68
CA GLY A 382 -8.21 -9.43 28.91
C GLY A 382 -8.42 -10.55 27.89
N ILE A 383 -7.38 -10.89 27.12
CA ILE A 383 -7.43 -12.00 26.15
C ILE A 383 -7.71 -13.33 26.87
N LEU A 384 -7.03 -13.59 27.99
CA LEU A 384 -7.27 -14.79 28.80
C LEU A 384 -8.71 -14.83 29.29
N PHE A 385 -9.25 -13.73 29.83
CA PHE A 385 -10.63 -13.66 30.29
C PHE A 385 -11.63 -14.08 29.20
N HIS A 386 -11.48 -13.55 28.00
CA HIS A 386 -12.33 -13.93 26.86
C HIS A 386 -12.10 -15.37 26.41
N ALA A 387 -10.86 -15.86 26.43
CA ALA A 387 -10.55 -17.26 26.11
C ALA A 387 -11.19 -18.24 27.11
N LEU A 388 -11.29 -17.86 28.39
CA LEU A 388 -11.96 -18.67 29.41
C LEU A 388 -13.49 -18.61 29.29
N ASP A 389 -14.05 -17.45 28.95
CA ASP A 389 -15.48 -17.32 28.66
C ASP A 389 -15.89 -18.20 27.45
N ALA A 390 -15.01 -18.29 26.45
CA ALA A 390 -15.15 -19.17 25.30
C ALA A 390 -15.14 -20.68 25.61
N GLU A 391 -14.62 -21.10 26.77
CA GLU A 391 -14.77 -22.50 27.23
C GLU A 391 -16.24 -22.81 27.57
N THR A 392 -17.06 -21.78 27.82
CA THR A 392 -18.47 -21.90 28.23
C THR A 392 -19.48 -21.36 27.20
N SER A 393 -19.05 -20.50 26.27
CA SER A 393 -19.87 -19.90 25.21
C SER A 393 -19.29 -20.17 23.82
N SER A 394 -20.10 -20.71 22.91
CA SER A 394 -19.69 -20.95 21.52
C SER A 394 -19.40 -19.67 20.73
N GLU A 395 -19.97 -18.53 21.14
CA GLU A 395 -19.81 -17.23 20.45
C GLU A 395 -18.42 -16.61 20.63
N ALA A 396 -17.67 -17.01 21.68
CA ALA A 396 -16.34 -16.47 21.98
C ALA A 396 -15.20 -17.39 21.50
N ARG A 397 -15.49 -18.62 21.04
CA ARG A 397 -14.46 -19.56 20.53
C ARG A 397 -13.84 -19.02 19.25
N GLY A 398 -12.50 -18.96 19.21
CA GLY A 398 -11.75 -18.50 18.04
C GLY A 398 -11.61 -16.99 17.88
N LEU A 399 -12.12 -16.17 18.82
CA LEU A 399 -12.12 -14.69 18.69
C LEU A 399 -10.71 -14.08 18.60
N TYR A 400 -9.70 -14.75 19.15
CA TYR A 400 -8.29 -14.35 19.11
C TYR A 400 -7.39 -15.34 18.35
N LEU A 401 -7.99 -16.23 17.54
CA LEU A 401 -7.24 -17.18 16.71
C LEU A 401 -6.85 -16.49 15.39
N ASN A 402 -5.57 -16.57 15.03
CA ASN A 402 -5.07 -16.04 13.77
C ASN A 402 -4.52 -17.18 12.91
N GLN A 403 -5.14 -17.42 11.76
CA GLN A 403 -4.69 -18.37 10.74
C GLN A 403 -4.10 -17.62 9.56
N VAL A 404 -2.89 -18.00 9.16
CA VAL A 404 -2.19 -17.42 8.01
C VAL A 404 -1.89 -18.51 7.01
N ALA A 405 -2.43 -18.37 5.80
CA ALA A 405 -2.13 -19.25 4.67
C ALA A 405 -1.18 -18.56 3.68
N VAL A 406 -0.19 -19.30 3.17
CA VAL A 406 0.79 -18.79 2.21
C VAL A 406 1.01 -19.85 1.13
N THR A 407 0.80 -19.48 -0.13
CA THR A 407 1.14 -20.31 -1.29
C THR A 407 2.54 -20.00 -1.77
N ALA A 408 3.38 -21.02 -1.93
CA ALA A 408 4.76 -20.88 -2.39
C ALA A 408 5.15 -22.01 -3.37
N SER A 409 6.02 -21.71 -4.33
CA SER A 409 6.58 -22.69 -5.28
C SER A 409 8.08 -22.90 -5.03
N GLY A 410 8.57 -24.13 -5.27
CA GLY A 410 9.98 -24.49 -5.05
C GLY A 410 10.39 -24.54 -3.57
N LEU A 411 9.44 -24.71 -2.66
CA LEU A 411 9.68 -24.84 -1.22
C LEU A 411 10.32 -26.19 -0.90
N ASP A 412 11.33 -26.16 -0.03
CA ASP A 412 11.88 -27.33 0.64
C ASP A 412 11.22 -27.45 2.03
N PRO A 413 10.36 -28.46 2.28
CA PRO A 413 9.63 -28.58 3.53
C PRO A 413 10.54 -28.72 4.74
N ASP A 414 11.61 -29.49 4.65
CA ASP A 414 12.51 -29.74 5.78
C ASP A 414 13.21 -28.45 6.20
N ARG A 415 13.67 -27.66 5.21
CA ARG A 415 14.26 -26.34 5.48
C ARG A 415 13.27 -25.35 6.08
N LEU A 416 11.99 -25.44 5.73
CA LEU A 416 10.95 -24.61 6.33
C LEU A 416 10.76 -24.96 7.81
N VAL A 417 10.73 -26.25 8.15
CA VAL A 417 10.63 -26.72 9.53
C VAL A 417 11.83 -26.26 10.37
N GLU A 418 13.04 -26.38 9.83
CA GLU A 418 14.26 -25.89 10.49
C GLU A 418 14.22 -24.36 10.71
N ALA A 419 13.79 -23.60 9.70
CA ALA A 419 13.67 -22.15 9.81
C ALA A 419 12.62 -21.75 10.86
N TRP A 420 11.49 -22.46 10.92
CA TRP A 420 10.46 -22.24 11.92
C TRP A 420 10.96 -22.52 13.34
N ALA A 421 11.72 -23.60 13.53
CA ALA A 421 12.36 -23.92 14.80
C ALA A 421 13.36 -22.82 15.24
N ALA A 422 14.17 -22.31 14.32
CA ALA A 422 15.13 -21.24 14.60
C ALA A 422 14.45 -19.92 15.00
N VAL A 423 13.37 -19.54 14.30
CA VAL A 423 12.56 -18.36 14.64
C VAL A 423 11.93 -18.52 16.02
N SER A 424 11.35 -19.69 16.30
CA SER A 424 10.72 -19.98 17.59
C SER A 424 11.70 -19.95 18.75
N ALA A 425 12.90 -20.51 18.58
CA ALA A 425 13.97 -20.45 19.58
C ALA A 425 14.42 -19.00 19.87
N ARG A 426 14.53 -18.18 18.81
CA ARG A 426 14.96 -16.77 18.91
C ARG A 426 13.95 -15.88 19.63
N HIS A 427 12.65 -16.17 19.54
CA HIS A 427 11.58 -15.27 19.98
C HIS A 427 10.78 -15.86 21.16
N PRO A 428 11.03 -15.42 22.41
CA PRO A 428 10.38 -15.95 23.63
C PRO A 428 8.84 -16.03 23.56
N VAL A 429 8.21 -15.08 22.88
CA VAL A 429 6.75 -15.02 22.74
C VAL A 429 6.17 -16.25 22.02
N LEU A 430 6.89 -16.85 21.08
CA LEU A 430 6.46 -18.04 20.32
C LEU A 430 6.60 -19.33 21.14
N ARG A 431 7.36 -19.28 22.22
CA ARG A 431 7.60 -20.39 23.16
C ARG A 431 7.03 -20.10 24.54
N SER A 432 6.04 -19.20 24.62
CA SER A 432 5.37 -18.82 25.86
C SER A 432 4.03 -19.51 26.00
N ALA A 433 3.72 -19.98 27.21
CA ALA A 433 2.42 -20.51 27.60
C ALA A 433 1.83 -19.66 28.74
N ILE A 434 0.50 -19.69 28.88
CA ILE A 434 -0.19 -19.09 30.03
C ILE A 434 -0.48 -20.19 31.04
N LEU A 435 0.16 -20.10 32.21
CA LEU A 435 -0.09 -20.98 33.34
C LEU A 435 -1.12 -20.34 34.27
N ARG A 436 -2.29 -20.95 34.41
CA ARG A 436 -3.22 -20.65 35.50
C ARG A 436 -2.74 -21.36 36.77
N ALA A 437 -2.60 -20.61 37.86
CA ALA A 437 -2.17 -21.16 39.14
C ALA A 437 -2.92 -20.48 40.29
N ASN A 438 -3.08 -21.18 41.41
CA ASN A 438 -3.69 -20.62 42.62
C ASN A 438 -2.67 -19.71 43.33
N LEU A 439 -2.44 -18.54 42.74
CA LEU A 439 -1.44 -17.59 43.21
C LEU A 439 -2.02 -16.60 44.23
N PRO A 440 -1.18 -16.00 45.09
CA PRO A 440 -1.59 -14.92 45.97
C PRO A 440 -2.27 -13.79 45.19
N GLY A 441 -3.25 -13.11 45.78
CA GLY A 441 -4.01 -12.02 45.14
C GLY A 441 -3.17 -10.79 44.72
N THR A 442 -1.87 -10.80 45.01
CA THR A 442 -0.87 -9.84 44.55
C THR A 442 -0.39 -10.10 43.12
N VAL A 443 -0.68 -11.28 42.53
CA VAL A 443 -0.48 -11.54 41.09
C VAL A 443 -1.79 -11.26 40.35
N PRO A 444 -1.88 -10.15 39.60
CA PRO A 444 -3.12 -9.79 38.92
C PRO A 444 -3.50 -10.84 37.87
N GLY A 445 -4.74 -11.31 37.94
CA GLY A 445 -5.31 -12.30 37.02
C GLY A 445 -5.06 -13.78 37.37
N GLY A 446 -4.34 -14.11 38.45
CA GLY A 446 -4.14 -15.50 38.89
C GLY A 446 -3.42 -16.40 37.86
N ALA A 447 -2.65 -15.80 36.96
CA ALA A 447 -1.96 -16.51 35.90
C ALA A 447 -0.60 -15.88 35.61
N LEU A 448 0.31 -16.69 35.09
CA LEU A 448 1.66 -16.32 34.71
C LEU A 448 1.91 -16.67 33.25
N GLN A 449 2.76 -15.88 32.59
CA GLN A 449 3.36 -16.27 31.33
C GLN A 449 4.63 -17.05 31.63
N VAL A 450 4.67 -18.32 31.23
CA VAL A 450 5.84 -19.19 31.32
C VAL A 450 6.52 -19.21 29.97
N VAL A 451 7.81 -18.92 29.92
CA VAL A 451 8.62 -19.02 28.70
C VAL A 451 9.38 -20.34 28.74
N HIS A 452 9.14 -21.23 27.78
CA HIS A 452 9.79 -22.54 27.67
C HIS A 452 11.10 -22.44 26.92
N ARG A 453 12.15 -23.16 27.33
CA ARG A 453 13.47 -23.14 26.67
C ARG A 453 13.40 -23.66 25.24
N ASN A 454 12.93 -24.89 25.06
CA ASN A 454 12.89 -25.57 23.76
C ASN A 454 11.58 -26.37 23.59
N PRO A 455 10.41 -25.72 23.50
CA PRO A 455 9.18 -26.46 23.30
C PRO A 455 9.17 -27.13 21.92
N ALA A 456 8.73 -28.38 21.86
CA ALA A 456 8.41 -29.05 20.61
C ALA A 456 7.12 -28.42 20.04
N LEU A 457 7.26 -27.59 19.01
CA LEU A 457 6.10 -27.02 18.33
C LEU A 457 5.54 -28.04 17.33
N PRO A 458 4.20 -28.27 17.32
CA PRO A 458 3.61 -29.22 16.41
C PRO A 458 3.73 -28.73 14.97
N VAL A 459 4.26 -29.58 14.10
CA VAL A 459 4.28 -29.39 12.64
C VAL A 459 3.70 -30.64 12.01
N THR A 460 2.71 -30.46 11.14
CA THR A 460 2.09 -31.54 10.36
C THR A 460 2.36 -31.31 8.88
N SER A 461 2.65 -32.39 8.15
CA SER A 461 2.87 -32.37 6.71
C SER A 461 1.85 -33.26 6.03
N GLU A 462 1.13 -32.69 5.07
CA GLU A 462 0.14 -33.39 4.25
C GLU A 462 0.64 -33.40 2.81
N ASP A 463 0.85 -34.58 2.24
CA ASP A 463 1.32 -34.75 0.86
C ASP A 463 0.18 -35.18 -0.07
N TRP A 464 -0.19 -34.30 -0.99
CA TRP A 464 -1.30 -34.52 -1.93
C TRP A 464 -0.82 -34.71 -3.37
N ARG A 465 0.48 -34.90 -3.62
CA ARG A 465 1.04 -35.03 -4.99
C ARG A 465 0.47 -36.21 -5.76
N ASP A 466 0.09 -37.28 -5.07
CA ASP A 466 -0.50 -38.48 -5.67
C ASP A 466 -2.03 -38.40 -5.86
N GLN A 467 -2.64 -37.27 -5.49
CA GLN A 467 -4.07 -37.03 -5.61
C GLN A 467 -4.34 -36.04 -6.74
N THR A 468 -4.64 -36.53 -7.94
CA THR A 468 -5.20 -35.68 -9.00
C THR A 468 -6.59 -35.22 -8.61
N LEU A 469 -6.67 -34.00 -8.08
CA LEU A 469 -7.92 -33.32 -7.73
C LEU A 469 -8.09 -32.09 -8.63
N PRO A 470 -9.32 -31.80 -9.10
CA PRO A 470 -9.69 -30.50 -9.64
C PRO A 470 -9.40 -29.37 -8.62
N GLU A 471 -9.02 -28.18 -9.08
CA GLU A 471 -8.76 -27.01 -8.19
C GLU A 471 -9.90 -26.70 -7.21
N PRO A 472 -11.20 -26.73 -7.60
CA PRO A 472 -12.29 -26.49 -6.66
C PRO A 472 -12.34 -27.48 -5.49
N ASP A 473 -11.85 -28.72 -5.70
CA ASP A 473 -11.81 -29.75 -4.66
C ASP A 473 -10.59 -29.58 -3.73
N LEU A 474 -9.51 -28.95 -4.22
CA LEU A 474 -8.34 -28.60 -3.43
C LEU A 474 -8.65 -27.47 -2.44
N ASP A 475 -9.30 -26.40 -2.91
CA ASP A 475 -9.70 -25.28 -2.05
C ASP A 475 -10.65 -25.73 -0.94
N ALA A 476 -11.66 -26.54 -1.28
CA ALA A 476 -12.58 -27.11 -0.30
C ALA A 476 -11.87 -27.96 0.78
N ARG A 477 -10.79 -28.65 0.41
CA ARG A 477 -9.98 -29.44 1.35
C ARG A 477 -9.08 -28.58 2.23
N LEU A 478 -8.47 -27.53 1.67
CA LEU A 478 -7.71 -26.55 2.45
C LEU A 478 -8.61 -25.86 3.48
N ASP A 479 -9.81 -25.48 3.08
CA ASP A 479 -10.82 -24.90 3.97
C ASP A 479 -11.25 -25.88 5.08
N ALA A 480 -11.45 -27.16 4.72
CA ALA A 480 -11.77 -28.21 5.70
C ALA A 480 -10.62 -28.45 6.69
N LEU A 481 -9.37 -28.46 6.22
CA LEU A 481 -8.19 -28.59 7.07
C LEU A 481 -8.08 -27.39 8.03
N ALA A 482 -8.21 -26.17 7.52
CA ALA A 482 -8.19 -24.97 8.34
C ALA A 482 -9.34 -24.94 9.36
N ALA A 483 -10.53 -25.43 8.99
CA ALA A 483 -11.65 -25.56 9.93
C ALA A 483 -11.36 -26.58 11.04
N ALA A 484 -10.82 -27.75 10.70
CA ALA A 484 -10.45 -28.77 11.68
C ALA A 484 -9.37 -28.28 12.65
N GLU A 485 -8.40 -27.49 12.17
CA GLU A 485 -7.39 -26.87 13.03
C GLU A 485 -7.97 -25.85 14.01
N ARG A 486 -9.04 -25.13 13.66
CA ARG A 486 -9.72 -24.20 14.58
C ARG A 486 -10.47 -24.90 15.70
N GLU A 487 -10.89 -26.13 15.48
CA GLU A 487 -11.64 -26.93 16.45
C GLU A 487 -10.72 -27.64 17.47
N ARG A 488 -9.44 -27.78 17.14
CA ARG A 488 -8.41 -28.38 17.97
C ARG A 488 -7.88 -27.41 19.01
#